data_AF-A0A2E0DGU7-F1
#
_entry.id   AF-A0A2E0DGU7-F1
#
_cell.length_a   1.000
_cell.length_b   1.000
_cell.length_c   1.000
_cell.angle_alpha   90.00
_cell.angle_beta   90.00
_cell.angle_gamma   90.00
#
_symmetry.space_group_name_H-M   'P 1'
#
loop_
_entity.id
_entity.type
_entity.pdbx_description
1 polymer ?
#
loop_
_entity_poly.entity_id
_entity_poly.type
_entity_poly.pdbx_seq_one_letter_code
_entity_poly.pdbx_strand_id
1 'polypeptide(L)'
;MEVDPLSLDIRRIVTDSDLDGVTTAAILKRWWVDAEVVFGHPGELRAGLLDDKIDSFTAVCDLPRHPNCGLSIDHHQSNRPASDTEDNTVIVWRATPSAARIAYDLVGNRVDLSDLTDFMEWVDKLDGGGISRDEYMSDEPA
;
A
#
# COMPACT_ATOMS: atom_id res chain seq x y z
N MET A 1 -7.16 -12.15 18.83
CA MET A 1 -5.72 -12.04 18.53
C MET A 1 -5.64 -11.31 17.20
N GLU A 2 -4.93 -10.18 17.15
CA GLU A 2 -4.65 -9.54 15.86
C GLU A 2 -3.83 -10.51 15.01
N VAL A 3 -4.26 -10.71 13.77
CA VAL A 3 -3.52 -11.53 12.79
C VAL A 3 -2.32 -10.71 12.32
N ASP A 4 -1.12 -11.28 12.37
CA ASP A 4 0.09 -10.66 11.82
C ASP A 4 -0.03 -10.57 10.29
N PRO A 5 -0.07 -9.37 9.67
CA PRO A 5 -0.27 -9.24 8.23
C PRO A 5 0.79 -9.95 7.38
N LEU A 6 2.03 -10.02 7.87
CA LEU A 6 3.14 -10.64 7.15
C LEU A 6 3.18 -12.17 7.28
N SER A 7 2.27 -12.76 8.07
CA SER A 7 2.08 -14.21 8.16
C SER A 7 1.22 -14.79 7.02
N LEU A 8 0.60 -13.93 6.21
CA LEU A 8 -0.22 -14.32 5.06
C LEU A 8 0.63 -14.82 3.89
N ASP A 9 0.08 -15.76 3.12
CA ASP A 9 0.67 -16.28 1.87
C ASP A 9 0.25 -15.40 0.67
N ILE A 10 0.72 -14.15 0.63
CA ILE A 10 0.36 -13.26 -0.48
C ILE A 10 1.15 -13.61 -1.73
N ARG A 11 0.43 -13.80 -2.83
CA ARG A 11 0.96 -14.17 -4.16
C ARG A 11 0.75 -13.09 -5.21
N ARG A 12 -0.09 -12.10 -4.91
CA ARG A 12 -0.35 -10.94 -5.79
C ARG A 12 -0.50 -9.67 -4.96
N ILE A 13 0.05 -8.58 -5.47
CA ILE A 13 -0.12 -7.23 -4.94
C ILE A 13 -0.83 -6.42 -6.01
N VAL A 14 -2.05 -5.97 -5.73
CA VAL A 14 -2.82 -5.03 -6.55
C VAL A 14 -2.72 -3.66 -5.87
N THR A 15 -2.17 -2.67 -6.55
CA THR A 15 -1.88 -1.36 -5.93
C THR A 15 -2.13 -0.20 -6.88
N ASP A 16 -2.26 1.03 -6.38
CA ASP A 16 -2.36 2.21 -7.24
C ASP A 16 -1.09 2.37 -8.10
N SER A 17 -1.26 3.02 -9.23
CA SER A 17 -0.25 3.21 -10.28
C SER A 17 0.63 4.46 -10.09
N ASP A 18 0.41 5.23 -9.03
CA ASP A 18 1.20 6.40 -8.70
C ASP A 18 2.49 6.05 -7.91
N LEU A 19 3.18 7.07 -7.39
CA LEU A 19 4.44 6.85 -6.68
C LEU A 19 4.26 6.09 -5.36
N ASP A 20 3.17 6.34 -4.64
CA ASP A 20 2.89 5.68 -3.37
C ASP A 20 2.61 4.18 -3.60
N GLY A 21 1.70 3.87 -4.52
CA GLY A 21 1.40 2.50 -4.89
C GLY A 21 2.61 1.74 -5.46
N VAL A 22 3.41 2.34 -6.35
CA VAL A 22 4.65 1.73 -6.87
C VAL A 22 5.65 1.43 -5.76
N THR A 23 5.84 2.37 -4.82
CA THR A 23 6.76 2.18 -3.70
C THR A 23 6.25 1.12 -2.73
N THR A 24 4.94 1.10 -2.47
CA THR A 24 4.26 0.07 -1.67
C THR A 24 4.53 -1.32 -2.23
N ALA A 25 4.31 -1.54 -3.53
CA ALA A 25 4.61 -2.82 -4.16
C ALA A 25 6.09 -3.19 -4.08
N ALA A 26 7.01 -2.23 -4.31
CA ALA A 26 8.44 -2.46 -4.23
C ALA A 26 8.88 -2.92 -2.84
N ILE A 27 8.34 -2.32 -1.78
CA ILE A 27 8.61 -2.69 -0.38
C ILE A 27 8.01 -4.06 -0.06
N LEU A 28 6.73 -4.31 -0.38
CA LEU A 28 6.08 -5.58 -0.09
C LEU A 28 6.74 -6.76 -0.82
N LYS A 29 7.24 -6.54 -2.04
CA LYS A 29 8.06 -7.52 -2.76
C LYS A 29 9.38 -7.86 -2.07
N ARG A 30 9.88 -7.07 -1.11
CA ARG A 30 11.04 -7.47 -0.30
C ARG A 30 10.71 -8.64 0.64
N TRP A 31 9.44 -8.81 1.00
CA TRP A 31 8.94 -9.92 1.82
C TRP A 31 8.31 -11.03 0.98
N TRP A 32 7.34 -10.68 0.12
CA TRP A 32 6.70 -11.61 -0.82
C TRP A 32 7.37 -11.53 -2.20
N VAL A 33 8.60 -12.06 -2.27
CA VAL A 33 9.52 -11.91 -3.42
C VAL A 33 8.90 -12.34 -4.74
N ASP A 34 8.15 -13.43 -4.74
CA ASP A 34 7.54 -14.01 -5.94
C ASP A 34 6.16 -13.43 -6.27
N ALA A 35 5.64 -12.49 -5.47
CA ALA A 35 4.32 -11.93 -5.71
C ALA A 35 4.25 -11.19 -7.05
N GLU A 36 3.19 -11.47 -7.83
CA GLU A 36 2.82 -10.72 -9.03
C GLU A 36 2.39 -9.31 -8.62
N VAL A 37 2.82 -8.28 -9.36
CA VAL A 37 2.34 -6.91 -9.14
C VAL A 37 1.40 -6.52 -10.27
N VAL A 38 0.23 -6.03 -9.91
CA VAL A 38 -0.77 -5.48 -10.82
C VAL A 38 -1.06 -4.05 -10.39
N PHE A 39 -0.90 -3.11 -11.31
CA PHE A 39 -1.33 -1.74 -11.08
C PHE A 39 -2.79 -1.56 -11.49
N GLY A 40 -3.53 -0.78 -10.72
CA GLY A 40 -4.90 -0.39 -11.03
C GLY A 40 -5.20 1.00 -10.51
N HIS A 41 -6.42 1.47 -10.75
CA HIS A 41 -6.89 2.74 -10.25
C HIS A 41 -8.15 2.57 -9.39
N PRO A 42 -8.41 3.41 -8.36
CA PRO A 42 -9.58 3.29 -7.49
C PRO A 42 -10.91 3.22 -8.24
N GLY A 43 -11.02 3.90 -9.38
CA GLY A 43 -12.19 3.86 -10.26
C GLY A 43 -12.42 2.49 -10.90
N GLU A 44 -11.35 1.81 -11.34
CA GLU A 44 -11.43 0.50 -11.98
C GLU A 44 -11.81 -0.58 -10.98
N LEU A 45 -11.22 -0.52 -9.79
CA LEU A 45 -11.53 -1.43 -8.69
C LEU A 45 -13.00 -1.33 -8.27
N ARG A 46 -13.51 -0.10 -8.11
CA ARG A 46 -14.93 0.14 -7.79
C ARG A 46 -15.88 -0.29 -8.91
N ALA A 47 -15.42 -0.28 -10.16
CA ALA A 47 -16.19 -0.74 -11.31
C ALA A 47 -16.15 -2.26 -11.51
N GLY A 48 -15.42 -3.01 -10.67
CA GLY A 48 -15.30 -4.47 -10.74
C GLY A 48 -14.37 -4.97 -11.85
N LEU A 49 -13.54 -4.09 -12.43
CA LEU A 49 -12.66 -4.44 -13.55
C LEU A 49 -11.44 -5.27 -13.12
N LEU A 50 -11.20 -5.38 -11.81
CA LEU A 50 -10.09 -6.12 -11.22
C LEU A 50 -10.55 -7.36 -10.44
N ASP A 51 -11.85 -7.68 -10.45
CA ASP A 51 -12.43 -8.77 -9.65
C ASP A 51 -11.83 -10.14 -9.99
N ASP A 52 -11.49 -10.37 -11.27
CA ASP A 52 -10.86 -11.61 -11.75
C ASP A 52 -9.40 -11.77 -11.29
N LYS A 53 -8.81 -10.69 -10.75
CA LYS A 53 -7.43 -10.64 -10.25
C LYS A 53 -7.37 -10.65 -8.72
N ILE A 54 -8.48 -10.59 -7.99
CA ILE A 54 -8.46 -10.43 -6.53
C ILE A 54 -9.08 -11.63 -5.82
N ASP A 55 -8.27 -12.28 -5.00
CA ASP A 55 -8.65 -13.41 -4.15
C ASP A 55 -8.00 -13.31 -2.76
N SER A 56 -8.19 -14.34 -1.93
CA SER A 56 -7.66 -14.38 -0.55
C SER A 56 -6.12 -14.43 -0.46
N PHE A 57 -5.40 -14.58 -1.57
CA PHE A 57 -3.93 -14.51 -1.63
C PHE A 57 -3.46 -13.19 -2.23
N THR A 58 -4.36 -12.22 -2.37
CA THR A 58 -4.08 -10.90 -2.94
C THR A 58 -4.02 -9.85 -1.84
N ALA A 59 -2.96 -9.05 -1.83
CA ALA A 59 -2.91 -7.78 -1.10
C ALA A 59 -3.43 -6.66 -2.01
N VAL A 60 -4.41 -5.90 -1.53
CA VAL A 60 -4.89 -4.68 -2.18
C VAL A 60 -4.33 -3.51 -1.38
N CYS A 61 -3.53 -2.68 -2.03
CA CYS A 61 -2.78 -1.61 -1.39
C CYS A 61 -3.09 -0.27 -2.03
N ASP A 62 -3.17 0.78 -1.22
CA ASP A 62 -3.38 2.15 -1.69
C ASP A 62 -4.63 2.33 -2.59
N LEU A 63 -5.59 1.43 -2.41
CA LEU A 63 -6.81 1.34 -3.19
C LEU A 63 -7.96 1.04 -2.23
N PRO A 64 -9.21 1.37 -2.60
CA PRO A 64 -10.38 0.94 -1.84
C PRO A 64 -10.36 -0.55 -1.57
N ARG A 65 -10.72 -0.97 -0.37
CA ARG A 65 -10.71 -2.39 -0.02
C ARG A 65 -11.64 -3.22 -0.90
N HIS A 66 -11.14 -4.34 -1.42
CA HIS A 66 -11.94 -5.36 -2.11
C HIS A 66 -12.34 -6.47 -1.12
N PRO A 67 -13.62 -6.91 -1.08
CA PRO A 67 -14.09 -7.86 -0.05
C PRO A 67 -13.48 -9.27 -0.12
N ASN A 68 -12.93 -9.65 -1.27
CA ASN A 68 -12.29 -10.95 -1.45
C ASN A 68 -10.77 -10.94 -1.20
N CYS A 69 -10.15 -9.78 -0.95
CA CYS A 69 -8.70 -9.74 -0.76
C CYS A 69 -8.28 -10.36 0.58
N GLY A 70 -7.06 -10.90 0.63
CA GLY A 70 -6.50 -11.43 1.88
C GLY A 70 -5.99 -10.32 2.80
N LEU A 71 -5.47 -9.24 2.22
CA LEU A 71 -4.88 -8.11 2.92
C LEU A 71 -5.31 -6.80 2.26
N SER A 72 -5.67 -5.82 3.08
CA SER A 72 -5.91 -4.44 2.67
C SER A 72 -4.92 -3.53 3.40
N ILE A 73 -4.09 -2.79 2.67
CA ILE A 73 -3.21 -1.75 3.22
C ILE A 73 -3.66 -0.41 2.66
N ASP A 74 -4.07 0.51 3.51
CA ASP A 74 -4.55 1.82 3.05
C ASP A 74 -4.39 2.88 4.12
N HIS A 75 -4.37 4.14 3.70
CA HIS A 75 -4.24 5.31 4.57
C HIS A 75 -5.33 6.36 4.29
N HIS A 76 -6.05 6.24 3.17
CA HIS A 76 -7.10 7.16 2.77
C HIS A 76 -8.23 7.21 3.79
N GLN A 77 -8.56 8.41 4.26
CA GLN A 77 -9.64 8.61 5.22
C GLN A 77 -11.01 8.18 4.66
N SER A 78 -11.23 8.29 3.34
CA SER A 78 -12.47 7.84 2.68
C SER A 78 -12.68 6.33 2.71
N ASN A 79 -11.61 5.57 2.91
CA ASN A 79 -11.62 4.11 2.91
C ASN A 79 -11.43 3.54 4.33
N ARG A 80 -11.43 4.41 5.36
CA ARG A 80 -11.27 3.98 6.74
C ARG A 80 -12.30 2.90 7.10
N PRO A 81 -11.88 1.78 7.71
CA PRO A 81 -12.79 0.68 8.00
C PRO A 81 -13.93 1.09 8.94
N ALA A 82 -15.14 0.61 8.65
CA ALA A 82 -16.24 0.66 9.59
C ALA A 82 -16.03 -0.36 10.73
N SER A 83 -16.62 -0.13 11.90
CA SER A 83 -16.44 -0.95 13.11
C SER A 83 -16.85 -2.41 12.95
N ASP A 84 -17.71 -2.73 11.99
CA ASP A 84 -18.33 -4.05 11.81
C ASP A 84 -18.13 -4.58 10.40
N THR A 85 -16.90 -5.00 10.08
CA THR A 85 -16.60 -5.71 8.82
C THR A 85 -16.45 -7.21 9.12
N GLU A 86 -17.49 -7.98 8.86
CA GLU A 86 -17.49 -9.45 8.95
C GLU A 86 -16.85 -10.07 7.70
N ASP A 87 -15.59 -9.79 7.43
CA ASP A 87 -14.86 -10.48 6.36
C ASP A 87 -13.49 -10.97 6.81
N ASN A 88 -12.95 -11.95 6.07
CA ASN A 88 -11.69 -12.61 6.38
C ASN A 88 -10.47 -11.77 5.96
N THR A 89 -10.67 -10.52 5.56
CA THR A 89 -9.59 -9.62 5.14
C THR A 89 -8.82 -9.16 6.36
N VAL A 90 -7.49 -9.28 6.33
CA VAL A 90 -6.65 -8.56 7.29
C VAL A 90 -6.59 -7.10 6.84
N ILE A 91 -7.07 -6.18 7.68
CA ILE A 91 -7.13 -4.76 7.34
C ILE A 91 -6.06 -4.01 8.11
N VAL A 92 -5.13 -3.37 7.40
CA VAL A 92 -4.14 -2.46 7.95
C VAL A 92 -4.43 -1.07 7.43
N TRP A 93 -5.22 -0.34 8.20
CA TRP A 93 -5.47 1.08 7.95
C TRP A 93 -4.75 1.93 8.99
N ARG A 94 -3.99 2.95 8.55
CA ARG A 94 -3.32 3.90 9.44
C ARG A 94 -3.40 5.31 8.88
N ALA A 95 -3.55 6.30 9.74
CA ALA A 95 -3.47 7.71 9.36
C ALA A 95 -2.00 8.13 9.17
N THR A 96 -1.32 7.54 8.18
CA THR A 96 0.06 7.84 7.78
C THR A 96 0.07 8.70 6.51
N PRO A 97 1.20 9.38 6.21
CA PRO A 97 1.30 10.24 5.03
C PRO A 97 1.14 9.50 3.69
N SER A 98 1.41 8.18 3.67
CA SER A 98 1.35 7.31 2.48
C SER A 98 1.01 5.87 2.90
N ALA A 99 0.55 5.05 1.97
CA ALA A 99 0.44 3.59 2.10
C ALA A 99 1.82 2.92 2.14
N ALA A 100 2.80 3.46 1.41
CA ALA A 100 4.18 3.01 1.38
C ALA A 100 4.81 3.11 2.76
N ARG A 101 4.47 4.13 3.56
CA ARG A 101 4.89 4.23 4.96
C ARG A 101 4.39 3.06 5.80
N ILE A 102 3.13 2.65 5.61
CA ILE A 102 2.59 1.48 6.30
C ILE A 102 3.38 0.22 5.90
N ALA A 103 3.63 0.05 4.60
CA ALA A 103 4.40 -1.07 4.07
C ALA A 103 5.83 -1.09 4.64
N TYR A 104 6.50 0.07 4.65
CA TYR A 104 7.85 0.28 5.19
C TYR A 104 7.91 -0.13 6.66
N ASP A 105 6.98 0.36 7.49
CA ASP A 105 6.92 0.04 8.91
C ASP A 105 6.64 -1.44 9.17
N LEU A 106 5.78 -2.08 8.36
CA LEU A 106 5.46 -3.50 8.49
C LEU A 106 6.66 -4.39 8.14
N VAL A 107 7.24 -4.16 6.95
CA VAL A 107 8.31 -5.00 6.39
C VAL A 107 9.66 -4.71 7.03
N GLY A 108 9.93 -3.45 7.41
CA GLY A 108 11.18 -3.01 8.03
C GLY A 108 11.51 -3.71 9.36
N ASN A 109 10.51 -4.32 10.01
CA ASN A 109 10.73 -5.15 11.20
C ASN A 109 11.35 -6.53 10.89
N ARG A 110 11.37 -6.93 9.62
CA ARG A 110 11.79 -8.27 9.17
C ARG A 110 12.87 -8.21 8.09
N VAL A 111 12.92 -7.14 7.32
CA VAL A 111 13.86 -6.94 6.21
C VAL A 111 14.52 -5.57 6.37
N ASP A 112 15.81 -5.48 6.06
CA ASP A 112 16.51 -4.20 5.99
C ASP A 112 16.00 -3.40 4.78
N LEU A 113 15.46 -2.22 5.05
CA LEU A 113 14.96 -1.25 4.06
C LEU A 113 15.72 0.09 4.16
N SER A 114 16.88 0.11 4.82
CA SER A 114 17.64 1.34 5.05
C SER A 114 18.02 2.05 3.74
N ASP A 115 18.14 1.31 2.63
CA ASP A 115 18.34 1.82 1.27
C ASP A 115 17.20 2.71 0.76
N LEU A 116 16.00 2.62 1.36
CA LEU A 116 14.83 3.41 0.98
C LEU A 116 14.55 4.57 1.94
N THR A 117 15.33 4.77 3.01
CA THR A 117 15.03 5.74 4.07
C THR A 117 14.85 7.16 3.53
N ASP A 118 15.83 7.67 2.80
CA ASP A 118 15.81 9.03 2.25
C ASP A 118 14.73 9.17 1.16
N PHE A 119 14.50 8.10 0.39
CA PHE A 119 13.45 8.07 -0.63
C PHE A 119 12.05 8.12 -0.01
N MET A 120 11.83 7.43 1.12
CA MET A 120 10.56 7.43 1.84
C MET A 120 10.19 8.80 2.39
N GLU A 121 11.15 9.68 2.69
CA GLU A 121 10.85 11.07 3.04
C GLU A 121 10.14 11.80 1.90
N TRP A 122 10.54 11.54 0.66
CA TRP A 122 9.93 12.14 -0.53
C TRP A 122 8.58 11.55 -0.86
N VAL A 123 8.41 10.22 -0.74
CA VAL A 123 7.12 9.56 -0.95
C VAL A 123 6.08 10.14 0.01
N ASP A 124 6.41 10.26 1.30
CA ASP A 124 5.51 10.84 2.31
C ASP A 124 5.17 12.32 2.04
N LYS A 125 6.13 13.11 1.57
CA LYS A 125 5.89 14.52 1.21
C LYS A 125 5.01 14.65 -0.03
N LEU A 126 5.25 13.82 -1.04
CA LEU A 126 4.53 13.89 -2.31
C LEU A 126 3.07 13.47 -2.14
N ASP A 127 2.84 12.34 -1.48
CA ASP A 127 1.50 11.80 -1.29
C ASP A 127 0.72 12.58 -0.22
N GLY A 128 1.36 12.84 0.92
CA GLY A 128 0.77 13.61 2.02
C GLY A 128 0.64 15.12 1.75
N GLY A 129 1.08 15.62 0.60
CA GLY A 129 1.04 17.05 0.24
C GLY A 129 1.95 17.94 1.09
N GLY A 130 3.02 17.36 1.66
CA GLY A 130 4.00 18.02 2.53
C GLY A 130 5.13 18.76 1.80
N ILE A 131 5.13 18.79 0.46
CA ILE A 131 6.12 19.52 -0.33
C ILE A 131 5.98 21.04 -0.14
N SER A 132 7.09 21.70 0.16
CA SER A 132 7.17 23.15 0.19
C SER A 132 7.22 23.77 -1.22
N ARG A 133 6.85 25.04 -1.34
CA ARG A 133 6.94 25.77 -2.62
C ARG A 133 8.36 25.78 -3.19
N ASP A 134 9.36 25.92 -2.33
CA ASP A 134 10.75 26.02 -2.76
C ASP A 134 11.27 24.67 -3.24
N GLU A 135 10.90 23.56 -2.59
CA GLU A 135 11.16 22.20 -3.09
C GLU A 135 10.46 21.95 -4.43
N TYR A 136 9.19 22.34 -4.58
CA TYR A 136 8.44 22.18 -5.84
C TYR A 136 9.06 22.97 -7.02
N MET A 137 9.61 24.15 -6.75
CA MET A 137 10.22 25.01 -7.76
C MET A 137 11.73 24.79 -7.93
N SER A 138 12.31 23.82 -7.20
CA SER A 138 13.74 23.52 -7.26
C SER A 138 14.10 22.83 -8.58
N ASP A 139 15.23 23.23 -9.17
CA ASP A 139 15.86 22.52 -10.29
C ASP A 139 16.85 21.45 -9.80
N GLU A 140 17.16 21.41 -8.50
CA GLU A 140 18.03 20.38 -7.92
C GLU A 140 17.20 19.12 -7.64
N PRO A 141 17.54 17.97 -8.26
CA PRO A 141 17.02 16.69 -7.81
C PRO A 141 17.55 16.42 -6.40
N ALA A 142 16.66 16.00 -5.52
CA ALA A 142 17.00 15.62 -4.16
C ALA A 142 17.91 14.39 -4.09
#